data_AF-A0A8T3S2Y3-F1
#
_entry.id   AF-A0A8T3S2Y3-F1
#
_cell.length_a   1.000
_cell.length_b   1.000
_cell.length_c   1.000
_cell.angle_alpha   90.00
_cell.angle_beta   90.00
_cell.angle_gamma   90.00
#
_symmetry.space_group_name_H-M   'P 1'
#
loop_
_entity.id
_entity.type
_entity.pdbx_description
1 polymer ?
#
loop_
_entity_poly.entity_id
_entity_poly.type
_entity_poly.pdbx_seq_one_letter_code
_entity_poly.pdbx_strand_id
1 'polypeptide(L)'
;MTSDATIVEPSGWFAVQLRYAYLSGDPEMATLVEDRVILVDGSDEEAALGRAVEMAPQYEDDFETDDGEAGSIRFEGIVAIKELDDPPTAGAEVWHEYMSPDPARPSLDDAGELLPPVYPEEMAFPRARDD
;
A
#
# COMPACT_ATOMS: atom_id res chain seq x y z
N MET A 1 41.18 -1.32 -17.66
CA MET A 1 40.11 -0.38 -17.28
C MET A 1 39.29 -1.12 -16.25
N THR A 2 39.57 -0.87 -14.98
CA THR A 2 38.88 -1.52 -13.86
C THR A 2 37.53 -0.83 -13.75
N SER A 3 36.44 -1.55 -14.03
CA SER A 3 35.10 -1.06 -13.73
C SER A 3 35.01 -0.90 -12.22
N ASP A 4 34.95 0.35 -11.77
CA ASP A 4 34.67 0.71 -10.40
C ASP A 4 33.23 0.28 -10.14
N ALA A 5 33.04 -0.82 -9.42
CA ALA A 5 31.72 -1.24 -8.98
C ALA A 5 31.33 -0.28 -7.86
N THR A 6 30.54 0.74 -8.18
CA THR A 6 29.97 1.65 -7.19
C THR A 6 29.20 0.81 -6.17
N ILE A 7 29.75 0.68 -4.97
CA ILE A 7 29.03 0.10 -3.83
C ILE A 7 27.98 1.15 -3.44
N VAL A 8 26.71 0.87 -3.74
CA VAL A 8 25.58 1.67 -3.27
C VAL A 8 25.40 1.32 -1.80
N GLU A 9 25.52 2.33 -0.92
CA GLU A 9 25.25 2.14 0.51
C GLU A 9 23.73 2.03 0.71
N PRO A 10 23.25 1.08 1.54
CA PRO A 10 21.82 0.94 1.82
C PRO A 10 21.31 2.19 2.55
N SER A 11 20.13 2.66 2.17
CA SER A 11 19.52 3.81 2.83
C SER A 11 19.05 3.47 4.24
N GLY A 12 18.75 2.19 4.49
CA GLY A 12 18.11 1.72 5.72
C GLY A 12 16.63 2.13 5.83
N TRP A 13 16.02 2.54 4.72
CA TRP A 13 14.62 2.96 4.64
C TRP A 13 13.88 2.21 3.54
N PHE A 14 12.65 1.81 3.84
CA PHE A 14 11.81 1.01 2.98
C PHE A 14 10.45 1.68 2.78
N ALA A 15 9.97 1.68 1.54
CA ALA A 15 8.57 1.92 1.23
C ALA A 15 7.84 0.56 1.24
N VAL A 16 6.85 0.44 2.12
CA VAL A 16 6.03 -0.78 2.24
C VAL A 16 4.61 -0.44 1.86
N GLN A 17 4.07 -1.18 0.89
CA GLN A 17 2.68 -1.05 0.45
C GLN A 17 1.83 -2.06 1.20
N LEU A 18 0.88 -1.54 1.98
CA LEU A 18 -0.09 -2.28 2.77
C LEU A 18 -1.44 -2.26 2.05
N ARG A 19 -2.19 -3.35 2.13
CA ARG A 19 -3.56 -3.42 1.61
C ARG A 19 -4.58 -3.49 2.74
N TYR A 20 -5.64 -2.71 2.58
CA TYR A 20 -6.78 -2.68 3.49
C TYR A 20 -8.09 -2.90 2.73
N ALA A 21 -8.97 -3.70 3.31
CA ALA A 21 -10.34 -3.87 2.85
C ALA A 21 -11.27 -2.97 3.68
N TYR A 22 -12.14 -2.26 2.99
CA TYR A 22 -13.27 -1.56 3.56
C TYR A 22 -14.47 -2.49 3.48
N LEU A 23 -14.98 -2.88 4.65
CA LEU A 23 -16.08 -3.82 4.81
C LEU A 23 -17.31 -3.03 5.29
N SER A 24 -18.42 -3.09 4.57
CA SER A 24 -19.68 -2.46 4.97
C SER A 24 -20.86 -3.26 4.43
N GLY A 25 -21.91 -3.43 5.24
CA GLY A 25 -23.04 -4.30 4.89
C GLY A 25 -22.71 -5.77 5.12
N ASP A 26 -22.32 -6.49 4.06
CA ASP A 26 -21.87 -7.89 4.16
C ASP A 26 -20.37 -7.93 4.51
N PRO A 27 -19.97 -8.34 5.73
CA PRO A 27 -18.59 -8.27 6.18
C PRO A 27 -17.66 -9.24 5.45
N GLU A 28 -18.18 -10.18 4.66
CA GLU A 28 -17.36 -11.11 3.88
C GLU A 28 -16.94 -10.54 2.51
N MET A 29 -17.48 -9.38 2.10
CA MET A 29 -17.13 -8.73 0.83
C MET A 29 -16.66 -7.30 1.04
N ALA A 30 -15.43 -7.02 0.60
CA ALA A 30 -14.93 -5.65 0.53
C ALA A 30 -15.78 -4.82 -0.44
N THR A 31 -16.16 -3.62 -0.02
CA THR A 31 -16.82 -2.61 -0.86
C THR A 31 -15.78 -1.70 -1.52
N LEU A 32 -14.60 -1.57 -0.91
CA LEU A 32 -13.47 -0.81 -1.41
C LEU A 32 -12.16 -1.45 -0.91
N VAL A 33 -11.11 -1.32 -1.70
CA VAL A 33 -9.74 -1.70 -1.29
C VAL A 33 -8.86 -0.45 -1.33
N GLU A 34 -8.02 -0.28 -0.32
CA GLU A 34 -7.00 0.77 -0.26
C GLU A 34 -5.60 0.14 -0.20
N ASP A 35 -4.73 0.55 -1.11
CA ASP A 35 -3.30 0.33 -0.99
C ASP A 35 -2.62 1.59 -0.44
N ARG A 36 -1.94 1.44 0.70
CA ARG A 36 -1.29 2.53 1.44
C ARG A 36 0.20 2.30 1.52
N VAL A 37 0.99 3.29 1.10
CA VAL A 37 2.45 3.25 1.32
C VAL A 37 2.81 3.87 2.66
N ILE A 38 3.59 3.12 3.44
CA ILE A 38 4.24 3.63 4.65
C ILE A 38 5.76 3.59 4.49
N LEU A 39 6.44 4.47 5.22
CA LEU A 39 7.89 4.51 5.29
C LEU A 39 8.36 3.87 6.59
N VAL A 40 9.26 2.90 6.48
CA VAL A 40 9.75 2.11 7.60
C VAL A 40 11.27 2.13 7.58
N ASP A 41 11.90 2.50 8.70
CA ASP A 41 13.33 2.29 8.86
C ASP A 41 13.62 0.81 9.18
N GLY A 42 14.75 0.28 8.72
CA GLY A 42 15.11 -1.13 8.92
C GLY A 42 16.56 -1.41 8.55
N SER A 43 17.20 -2.38 9.21
CA SER A 43 18.55 -2.81 8.84
C SER A 43 18.60 -3.63 7.55
N ASP A 44 17.47 -4.22 7.19
CA ASP A 44 17.24 -5.10 6.06
C ASP A 44 15.72 -5.22 5.82
N GLU A 45 15.35 -5.90 4.75
CA GLU A 45 13.96 -6.11 4.33
C GLU A 45 13.14 -6.88 5.37
N GLU A 46 13.73 -7.87 6.05
CA GLU A 46 13.03 -8.69 7.06
C GLU A 46 12.65 -7.84 8.27
N ALA A 47 13.58 -7.01 8.76
CA ALA A 47 13.33 -6.08 9.85
C ALA A 47 12.26 -5.04 9.49
N ALA A 48 12.29 -4.54 8.25
CA ALA A 48 11.29 -3.58 7.76
C ALA A 48 9.89 -4.22 7.62
N LEU A 49 9.80 -5.45 7.10
CA LEU A 49 8.54 -6.20 7.04
C LEU A 49 7.98 -6.48 8.44
N GLY A 50 8.82 -6.89 9.38
CA GLY A 50 8.40 -7.11 10.77
C GLY A 50 7.77 -5.86 11.39
N ARG A 51 8.41 -4.70 11.21
CA ARG A 51 7.87 -3.41 11.67
C ARG A 51 6.59 -3.01 10.95
N ALA A 52 6.52 -3.21 9.63
CA ALA A 52 5.32 -2.92 8.87
C ALA A 52 4.12 -3.74 9.36
N VAL A 53 4.31 -5.02 9.69
CA VAL A 53 3.26 -5.87 10.29
C VAL A 53 2.84 -5.38 11.68
N GLU A 54 3.77 -4.89 12.50
CA GLU A 54 3.44 -4.30 13.81
C GLU A 54 2.67 -2.98 13.69
N MET A 55 2.93 -2.21 12.63
CA MET A 55 2.25 -0.94 12.35
C MET A 55 0.89 -1.13 11.69
N ALA A 56 0.72 -2.15 10.85
CA ALA A 56 -0.46 -2.30 10.00
C ALA A 56 -1.80 -2.27 10.76
N PRO A 57 -1.97 -2.93 11.94
CA PRO A 57 -3.22 -2.87 12.70
C PRO A 57 -3.56 -1.49 13.26
N GLN A 58 -2.59 -0.58 13.37
CA GLN A 58 -2.82 0.78 13.89
C GLN A 58 -3.63 1.66 12.92
N TYR A 59 -3.74 1.20 11.66
CA TYR A 59 -4.51 1.87 10.61
C TYR A 59 -5.87 1.23 10.38
N GLU A 60 -6.21 0.15 11.10
CA GLU A 60 -7.58 -0.35 11.14
C GLU A 60 -8.45 0.60 11.95
N ASP A 61 -9.69 0.79 11.48
CA ASP A 61 -10.65 1.66 12.15
C ASP A 61 -12.08 1.22 11.83
N ASP A 62 -13.02 1.68 12.65
CA ASP A 62 -14.45 1.55 12.36
C ASP A 62 -14.96 2.88 11.77
N PHE A 63 -15.87 2.80 10.80
CA PHE A 63 -16.44 3.99 10.14
C PHE A 63 -17.94 3.86 9.94
N GLU A 64 -18.59 4.96 9.53
CA GLU A 64 -19.99 5.00 9.13
C GLU A 64 -20.05 5.50 7.69
N THR A 65 -20.80 4.82 6.82
CA THR A 65 -21.04 5.26 5.44
C THR A 65 -21.98 6.46 5.41
N ASP A 66 -22.06 7.16 4.27
CA ASP A 66 -22.98 8.28 4.09
C ASP A 66 -24.47 7.89 4.25
N ASP A 67 -24.80 6.61 4.02
CA ASP A 67 -26.14 6.04 4.22
C ASP A 67 -26.41 5.62 5.69
N GLY A 68 -25.44 5.83 6.59
CA GLY A 68 -25.54 5.50 8.01
C GLY A 68 -25.26 4.03 8.34
N GLU A 69 -24.64 3.28 7.42
CA GLU A 69 -24.25 1.89 7.68
C GLU A 69 -22.88 1.83 8.36
N ALA A 70 -22.76 1.00 9.40
CA ALA A 70 -21.47 0.75 10.03
C ALA A 70 -20.54 -0.05 9.10
N GLY A 71 -19.28 0.34 9.05
CA GLY A 71 -18.22 -0.33 8.32
C GLY A 71 -16.93 -0.44 9.12
N SER A 72 -15.97 -1.20 8.62
CA SER A 72 -14.64 -1.31 9.20
C SER A 72 -13.55 -1.44 8.14
N ILE A 73 -12.39 -0.88 8.44
CA ILE A 73 -11.16 -0.99 7.66
C ILE A 73 -10.31 -2.09 8.28
N ARG A 74 -9.96 -3.12 7.51
CA ARG A 74 -9.19 -4.28 7.99
C ARG A 74 -7.96 -4.51 7.15
N PHE A 75 -6.85 -4.83 7.80
CA PHE A 75 -5.60 -5.14 7.12
C PHE A 75 -5.70 -6.50 6.42
N GLU A 76 -5.42 -6.54 5.12
CA GLU A 76 -5.42 -7.78 4.33
C GLU A 76 -4.02 -8.36 4.15
N GLY A 77 -2.99 -7.51 4.02
CA GLY A 77 -1.63 -7.97 3.84
C GLY A 77 -0.66 -6.93 3.27
N ILE A 78 0.59 -7.34 3.12
CA ILE A 78 1.64 -6.55 2.46
C ILE A 78 1.64 -6.91 0.97
N VAL A 79 1.50 -5.91 0.11
CA VAL A 79 1.48 -6.07 -1.35
C VAL A 79 2.89 -6.04 -1.92
N ALA A 80 3.72 -5.11 -1.42
CA ALA A 80 5.07 -4.91 -1.93
C ALA A 80 5.96 -4.22 -0.88
N ILE A 81 7.26 -4.41 -1.03
CA ILE A 81 8.30 -3.69 -0.28
C ILE A 81 9.41 -3.30 -1.24
N LYS A 82 9.99 -2.10 -1.04
CA LYS A 82 11.16 -1.64 -1.78
C LYS A 82 12.05 -0.78 -0.88
N GLU A 83 13.35 -1.08 -0.87
CA GLU A 83 14.34 -0.19 -0.27
C GLU A 83 14.45 1.10 -1.09
N LEU A 84 14.47 2.24 -0.39
CA LEU A 84 14.68 3.54 -1.02
C LEU A 84 16.16 3.73 -1.36
N ASP A 85 16.43 4.46 -2.44
CA ASP A 85 17.81 4.83 -2.80
C ASP A 85 18.42 5.79 -1.78
N ASP A 86 17.61 6.67 -1.18
CA ASP A 86 18.00 7.65 -0.16
C ASP A 86 17.00 7.69 1.00
N PRO A 87 17.42 8.05 2.22
CA PRO A 87 16.51 8.31 3.33
C PRO A 87 15.44 9.37 2.99
N PRO A 88 14.20 9.24 3.49
CA PRO A 88 13.16 10.22 3.22
C PRO A 88 13.49 11.56 3.88
N THR A 89 13.18 12.64 3.15
CA THR A 89 13.35 14.01 3.66
C THR A 89 12.11 14.46 4.43
N ALA A 90 12.26 15.49 5.26
CA ALA A 90 11.11 16.09 5.93
C ALA A 90 10.11 16.61 4.88
N GLY A 91 8.85 16.19 5.00
CA GLY A 91 7.82 16.50 4.01
C GLY A 91 7.74 15.51 2.84
N ALA A 92 8.42 14.35 2.92
CA ALA A 92 8.21 13.26 1.98
C ALA A 92 6.73 12.86 1.96
N GLU A 93 6.15 12.86 0.76
CA GLU A 93 4.77 12.47 0.52
C GLU A 93 4.72 10.96 0.21
N VAL A 94 3.74 10.28 0.80
CA VAL A 94 3.39 8.90 0.47
C VAL A 94 2.04 8.89 -0.23
N TRP A 95 1.83 7.91 -1.09
CA TRP A 95 0.59 7.78 -1.84
C TRP A 95 -0.31 6.72 -1.22
N HIS A 96 -1.60 6.90 -1.49
CA HIS A 96 -2.68 6.01 -1.14
C HIS A 96 -3.52 5.82 -2.40
N GLU A 97 -3.92 4.60 -2.71
CA GLU A 97 -4.71 4.29 -3.89
C GLU A 97 -5.95 3.50 -3.52
N TYR A 98 -7.11 4.00 -3.95
CA TYR A 98 -8.41 3.37 -3.75
C TYR A 98 -8.83 2.63 -5.02
N MET A 99 -9.31 1.39 -4.85
CA MET A 99 -9.63 0.48 -5.95
C MET A 99 -10.95 -0.25 -5.71
N SER A 100 -11.61 -0.63 -6.81
CA SER A 100 -12.77 -1.51 -6.78
C SER A 100 -12.37 -2.99 -6.67
N PRO A 101 -12.81 -3.73 -5.64
CA PRO A 101 -12.56 -5.16 -5.54
C PRO A 101 -13.34 -5.99 -6.57
N ASP A 102 -14.48 -5.47 -7.07
CA ASP A 102 -15.28 -6.12 -8.12
C ASP A 102 -15.23 -5.29 -9.42
N PRO A 103 -14.49 -5.73 -10.47
CA PRO A 103 -14.47 -5.04 -11.75
C PRO A 103 -15.82 -5.05 -12.48
N ALA A 104 -16.72 -5.98 -12.15
CA ALA A 104 -18.07 -6.03 -12.71
C ALA A 104 -19.02 -5.05 -12.02
N ARG A 105 -18.65 -4.56 -10.84
CA ARG A 105 -19.40 -3.59 -10.02
C ARG A 105 -18.43 -2.52 -9.49
N PRO A 106 -17.89 -1.66 -10.36
CA PRO A 106 -16.89 -0.66 -9.97
C PRO A 106 -17.45 0.33 -8.94
N SER A 107 -16.69 0.54 -7.86
CA SER A 107 -16.92 1.64 -6.92
C SER A 107 -16.59 3.00 -7.54
N LEU A 108 -17.15 4.06 -6.97
CA LEU A 108 -16.93 5.44 -7.40
C LEU A 108 -16.05 6.19 -6.40
N ASP A 109 -15.27 7.16 -6.89
CA ASP A 109 -14.60 8.14 -6.04
C ASP A 109 -15.51 9.32 -5.66
N ASP A 110 -14.97 10.27 -4.88
CA ASP A 110 -15.68 11.48 -4.44
C ASP A 110 -16.16 12.38 -5.60
N ALA A 111 -15.55 12.26 -6.79
CA ALA A 111 -15.93 12.98 -7.99
C ALA A 111 -16.98 12.22 -8.83
N GLY A 112 -17.34 10.99 -8.43
CA GLY A 112 -18.25 10.11 -9.16
C GLY A 112 -17.59 9.41 -10.35
N GLU A 113 -16.25 9.37 -10.41
CA GLU A 113 -15.50 8.62 -11.41
C GLU A 113 -15.30 7.16 -10.96
N LEU A 114 -15.23 6.23 -11.92
CA LEU A 114 -15.04 4.82 -11.61
C LEU A 114 -13.63 4.58 -11.08
N LEU A 115 -13.54 3.94 -9.93
CA LEU A 115 -12.26 3.49 -9.39
C LEU A 115 -11.68 2.36 -10.25
N PRO A 116 -10.34 2.31 -10.39
CA PRO A 116 -9.68 1.21 -11.08
C PRO A 116 -9.96 -0.12 -10.35
N PRO A 117 -10.03 -1.24 -11.09
CA PRO A 117 -10.19 -2.54 -10.46
C PRO A 117 -8.91 -2.97 -9.74
N VAL A 118 -9.04 -3.78 -8.69
CA VAL A 118 -7.88 -4.45 -8.09
C VAL A 118 -7.24 -5.37 -9.13
N TYR A 119 -5.96 -5.14 -9.42
CA TYR A 119 -5.16 -6.04 -10.24
C TYR A 119 -4.59 -7.18 -9.38
N PRO A 120 -4.51 -8.43 -9.90
CA PRO A 120 -3.83 -9.52 -9.20
C PRO A 120 -2.35 -9.18 -8.94
N GLU A 121 -1.71 -9.86 -7.97
CA GLU A 121 -0.39 -9.61 -7.35
C GLU A 121 0.85 -9.49 -8.29
N GLU A 122 0.79 -8.79 -9.41
CA GLU A 122 1.98 -8.27 -10.07
C GLU A 122 2.32 -6.91 -9.45
N MET A 123 3.42 -6.90 -8.69
CA MET A 123 4.01 -5.77 -7.95
C MET A 123 3.71 -4.37 -8.51
N ALA A 124 3.29 -3.46 -7.63
CA ALA A 124 3.00 -2.06 -7.97
C ALA A 124 4.24 -1.21 -8.30
N PHE A 125 5.46 -1.75 -8.12
CA PHE A 125 6.65 -1.10 -8.62
C PHE A 125 6.81 -1.38 -10.12
N PRO A 126 6.86 -0.35 -10.99
CA PRO A 126 7.17 -0.58 -12.39
C PRO A 126 8.51 -1.31 -12.47
N ARG A 127 8.56 -2.43 -13.21
CA ARG A 127 9.85 -3.03 -13.61
C ARG A 127 10.66 -1.91 -14.22
N ALA A 128 11.84 -1.62 -13.66
CA ALA A 128 12.81 -0.80 -14.36
C ALA A 128 12.92 -1.39 -15.77
N ARG A 129 12.74 -0.57 -16.81
CA ARG A 129 12.81 -1.04 -18.20
C ARG A 129 14.12 -1.81 -18.34
N ASP A 130 14.04 -3.08 -18.75
CA ASP A 130 15.18 -3.79 -19.28
C ASP A 130 15.54 -3.12 -20.61
N ASP A 131 16.49 -2.18 -20.57
CA ASP A 131 17.23 -1.69 -21.74
C ASP A 131 18.54 -2.49 -21.89
#